data_AF-A0A9W9WGX6-F1
#
_entry.id   AF-A0A9W9WGX6-F1
#
_cell.length_a   1.000
_cell.length_b   1.000
_cell.length_c   1.000
_cell.angle_alpha   90.00
_cell.angle_beta   90.00
_cell.angle_gamma   90.00
#
_symmetry.space_group_name_H-M   'P 1'
#
loop_
_entity.id
_entity.type
_entity.pdbx_description
1 polymer ?
#
loop_
_entity_poly.entity_id
_entity_poly.type
_entity_poly.pdbx_seq_one_letter_code
_entity_poly.pdbx_strand_id
1 'polypeptide(L)'
;MGTYVASVFEGRAHVSGKASGTLIASGLELSFWGGVNSQTGEVIDRHHDLSGHYLQETVLAIPGGRGSCSGSGVMLELLLNNKGPKAILFERQDDILTLGVMVAEEISGKAIPVVTMKPNDFRAILGMKGKTIYIDSDRVSGEAFHDTHRDHTQKPTKNYFIDGMQLSDFDKELLQGLHGEASYTAIRIILRMASLLGATELMDVTQVHVDGCVYTGPGSLLFAEKLRDWGGKVRVPTTLNSISIDQNRWREQGVHNSFGEAATKLAKAYTDMGAMPTFTCAPYQLKTAPRQGEQVAWAESNAVVYANSVLGARTMKYPDFLDICIALTGRAPRGGAHLDINRLASLILRVNLPDGDTIDDSFYPILGYKVGSLAANRIPVIVGLQTLAPSRDDLKAFGAAFATVSSAPMFHMLGVTPEATSLRAVVDEARQIPSVDIKMEHLIDDWQRLNSASEQQAVDLVSPRQPTFFIQRNEKAGSALRRPNQGTRGFSYSDMWPVFLWLSLSSRGGRSTGEFWR
;
A
#
# COMPACT_ATOMS: atom_id res chain seq x y z
N MET A 1 39.49 20.38 -19.03
CA MET A 1 38.30 19.87 -19.72
C MET A 1 38.28 18.37 -19.55
N GLY A 2 37.52 17.86 -18.58
CA GLY A 2 37.36 16.41 -18.37
C GLY A 2 36.31 15.88 -19.33
N THR A 3 36.68 14.88 -20.12
CA THR A 3 35.80 14.10 -20.98
C THR A 3 34.74 13.39 -20.12
N TYR A 4 33.50 13.89 -20.12
CA TYR A 4 32.36 13.14 -19.60
C TYR A 4 32.15 11.94 -20.53
N VAL A 5 32.59 10.76 -20.11
CA VAL A 5 32.14 9.52 -20.74
C VAL A 5 30.64 9.42 -20.45
N ALA A 6 29.82 9.32 -21.50
CA ALA A 6 28.39 9.10 -21.39
C ALA A 6 28.16 7.86 -20.52
N SER A 7 27.70 8.07 -19.28
CA SER A 7 27.46 6.96 -18.34
C SER A 7 26.13 6.33 -18.70
N VAL A 8 26.21 5.17 -19.34
CA VAL A 8 25.07 4.27 -19.46
C VAL A 8 24.99 3.49 -18.14
N PHE A 9 23.86 3.59 -17.47
CA PHE A 9 23.55 2.82 -16.27
C PHE A 9 22.71 1.60 -16.65
N GLU A 10 22.96 0.48 -15.99
CA GLU A 10 22.18 -0.76 -16.17
C GLU A 10 21.36 -1.04 -14.90
N GLY A 11 20.08 -1.34 -15.11
CA GLY A 11 19.14 -1.73 -14.07
C GLY A 11 18.40 -3.02 -14.42
N ARG A 12 17.43 -3.40 -13.57
CA ARG A 12 16.50 -4.49 -13.84
C ARG A 12 15.20 -3.91 -14.40
N ALA A 13 14.90 -4.18 -15.66
CA ALA A 13 13.62 -3.82 -16.25
C ALA A 13 12.51 -4.77 -15.75
N HIS A 14 11.47 -4.21 -15.15
CA HIS A 14 10.26 -4.93 -14.75
C HIS A 14 9.13 -4.78 -15.78
N VAL A 15 9.14 -3.65 -16.50
CA VAL A 15 8.37 -3.42 -17.71
C VAL A 15 9.35 -2.86 -18.73
N SER A 16 9.54 -3.55 -19.85
CA SER A 16 10.47 -3.16 -20.91
C SER A 16 9.84 -2.09 -21.81
N GLY A 17 10.67 -1.30 -22.47
CA GLY A 17 10.22 -0.30 -23.44
C GLY A 17 11.24 0.82 -23.63
N LYS A 18 10.87 1.79 -24.47
CA LYS A 18 11.70 2.98 -24.75
C LYS A 18 10.98 4.24 -24.33
N ALA A 19 11.71 5.15 -23.69
CA ALA A 19 11.17 6.43 -23.27
C ALA A 19 12.27 7.48 -23.19
N SER A 20 11.89 8.74 -23.33
CA SER A 20 12.75 9.86 -22.97
C SER A 20 11.93 11.02 -22.46
N GLY A 21 12.46 11.74 -21.47
CA GLY A 21 11.78 12.89 -20.88
C GLY A 21 12.70 13.62 -19.92
N THR A 22 12.25 14.81 -19.50
CA THR A 22 12.93 15.59 -18.45
C THR A 22 12.84 14.82 -17.13
N LEU A 23 13.97 14.68 -16.43
CA LEU A 23 14.03 14.00 -15.15
C LEU A 23 13.46 14.86 -14.03
N ILE A 24 12.39 14.38 -13.41
CA ILE A 24 11.97 14.78 -12.07
C ILE A 24 12.43 13.71 -11.09
N ALA A 25 13.14 14.14 -10.04
CA ALA A 25 13.81 13.22 -9.13
C ALA A 25 13.74 13.70 -7.69
N SER A 26 13.60 12.73 -6.79
CA SER A 26 13.63 12.92 -5.34
C SER A 26 14.36 11.77 -4.66
N GLY A 27 15.02 12.08 -3.55
CA GLY A 27 15.55 11.09 -2.61
C GLY A 27 14.50 10.58 -1.61
N LEU A 28 13.26 11.04 -1.72
CA LEU A 28 12.13 10.66 -0.86
C LEU A 28 11.15 9.76 -1.62
N GLU A 29 10.54 8.82 -0.90
CA GLU A 29 9.46 7.98 -1.42
C GLU A 29 8.18 8.81 -1.60
N LEU A 30 7.44 8.54 -2.68
CA LEU A 30 6.21 9.25 -3.02
C LEU A 30 4.98 8.36 -2.82
N SER A 31 3.96 8.88 -2.13
CA SER A 31 2.64 8.23 -2.11
C SER A 31 1.87 8.63 -3.35
N PHE A 32 1.45 7.66 -4.15
CA PHE A 32 0.55 7.93 -5.28
C PHE A 32 -0.89 8.09 -4.81
N TRP A 33 -1.32 7.24 -3.86
CA TRP A 33 -2.62 7.39 -3.21
C TRP A 33 -2.63 8.65 -2.32
N GLY A 34 -3.49 9.61 -2.65
CA GLY A 34 -3.59 10.90 -1.95
C GLY A 34 -2.43 11.88 -2.18
N GLY A 35 -1.34 11.46 -2.85
CA GLY A 35 -0.19 12.32 -3.14
C GLY A 35 0.02 12.67 -4.61
N VAL A 36 -0.72 12.05 -5.53
CA VAL A 36 -0.72 12.40 -6.96
C VAL A 36 -2.16 12.48 -7.47
N ASN A 37 -2.47 13.57 -8.17
CA ASN A 37 -3.78 13.73 -8.83
C ASN A 37 -3.76 13.01 -10.18
N SER A 38 -4.55 11.95 -10.33
CA SER A 38 -4.58 11.14 -11.56
C SER A 38 -5.21 11.83 -12.77
N GLN A 39 -5.96 12.91 -12.58
CA GLN A 39 -6.59 13.68 -13.66
C GLN A 39 -5.67 14.77 -14.23
N THR A 40 -4.83 15.37 -13.39
CA THR A 40 -3.92 16.44 -13.80
C THR A 40 -2.48 15.97 -14.00
N GLY A 41 -2.07 14.92 -13.27
CA GLY A 41 -0.68 14.48 -13.17
C GLY A 41 0.15 15.28 -12.15
N GLU A 42 -0.46 16.19 -11.38
CA GLU A 42 0.24 16.98 -10.36
C GLU A 42 0.56 16.13 -9.12
N VAL A 43 1.77 16.27 -8.59
CA VAL A 43 2.12 15.82 -7.22
C VAL A 43 1.48 16.78 -6.21
N ILE A 44 0.49 16.29 -5.47
CA ILE A 44 -0.33 17.06 -4.53
C ILE A 44 0.02 16.80 -3.05
N ASP A 45 0.94 15.87 -2.76
CA ASP A 45 1.54 15.75 -1.43
C ASP A 45 2.35 17.03 -1.12
N ARG A 46 1.72 17.96 -0.38
CA ARG A 46 2.29 19.28 -0.10
C ARG A 46 3.52 19.23 0.81
N HIS A 47 3.82 18.10 1.43
CA HIS A 47 5.00 17.90 2.26
C HIS A 47 6.16 17.23 1.49
N HIS A 48 5.92 16.79 0.26
CA HIS A 48 6.96 16.22 -0.60
C HIS A 48 7.70 17.31 -1.38
N ASP A 49 9.00 17.12 -1.61
CA ASP A 49 9.83 18.04 -2.41
C ASP A 49 9.47 18.12 -3.91
N LEU A 50 8.60 17.22 -4.38
CA LEU A 50 8.05 17.22 -5.73
C LEU A 50 6.68 17.90 -5.81
N SER A 51 6.13 18.39 -4.69
CA SER A 51 4.85 19.12 -4.67
C SER A 51 4.76 20.16 -5.79
N GLY A 52 3.65 20.16 -6.52
CA GLY A 52 3.38 21.08 -7.63
C GLY A 52 4.04 20.71 -8.97
N HIS A 53 4.90 19.68 -9.02
CA HIS A 53 5.42 19.16 -10.29
C HIS A 53 4.38 18.28 -10.98
N TYR A 54 4.41 18.27 -12.31
CA TYR A 54 3.54 17.44 -13.15
C TYR A 54 4.34 16.25 -13.70
N LEU A 55 3.76 15.05 -13.61
CA LEU A 55 4.40 13.82 -14.08
C LEU A 55 4.37 13.67 -15.61
N GLN A 56 3.40 14.29 -16.28
CA GLN A 56 3.21 14.16 -17.74
C GLN A 56 4.48 14.52 -18.52
N GLU A 57 4.85 13.72 -19.51
CA GLU A 57 6.06 13.90 -20.35
C GLU A 57 7.43 13.82 -19.64
N THR A 58 7.46 13.40 -18.36
CA THR A 58 8.70 13.31 -17.57
C THR A 58 9.23 11.88 -17.42
N VAL A 59 10.48 11.74 -16.97
CA VAL A 59 10.99 10.52 -16.34
C VAL A 59 10.99 10.75 -14.83
N LEU A 60 10.35 9.88 -14.07
CA LEU A 60 10.29 9.97 -12.60
C LEU A 60 11.35 9.07 -11.97
N ALA A 61 12.20 9.61 -11.08
CA ALA A 61 13.11 8.83 -10.25
C ALA A 61 12.83 9.05 -8.76
N ILE A 62 12.39 7.99 -8.07
CA ILE A 62 12.13 7.97 -6.62
C ILE A 62 12.64 6.67 -6.01
N PRO A 63 12.99 6.60 -4.71
CA PRO A 63 13.53 5.38 -4.12
C PRO A 63 12.57 4.18 -4.19
N GLY A 64 11.27 4.47 -4.11
CA GLY A 64 10.14 3.56 -4.15
C GLY A 64 8.84 4.33 -3.87
N GLY A 65 7.70 3.67 -4.00
CA GLY A 65 6.42 4.17 -3.50
C GLY A 65 6.27 3.96 -1.99
N ARG A 66 5.44 4.79 -1.35
CA ARG A 66 5.00 4.59 0.04
C ARG A 66 3.48 4.65 0.16
N GLY A 67 2.93 4.14 1.26
CA GLY A 67 1.51 4.23 1.55
C GLY A 67 0.69 3.03 1.05
N SER A 68 -0.55 3.29 0.62
CA SER A 68 -1.59 2.27 0.36
C SER A 68 -1.34 1.43 -0.90
N CYS A 69 -1.90 0.22 -0.92
CA CYS A 69 -1.93 -0.70 -2.06
C CYS A 69 -2.64 -0.10 -3.28
N SER A 70 -3.55 0.85 -3.07
CA SER A 70 -4.28 1.59 -4.11
C SER A 70 -3.43 2.53 -4.98
N GLY A 71 -2.11 2.63 -4.72
CA GLY A 71 -1.18 3.30 -5.62
C GLY A 71 -1.17 2.70 -7.04
N SER A 72 -1.44 1.39 -7.18
CA SER A 72 -1.55 0.73 -8.49
C SER A 72 -2.73 1.28 -9.30
N GLY A 73 -3.87 1.55 -8.64
CA GLY A 73 -5.05 2.18 -9.22
C GLY A 73 -4.75 3.60 -9.72
N VAL A 74 -4.06 4.41 -8.93
CA VAL A 74 -3.66 5.77 -9.35
C VAL A 74 -2.72 5.72 -10.57
N MET A 75 -1.76 4.80 -10.59
CA MET A 75 -0.88 4.60 -11.74
C MET A 75 -1.66 4.21 -13.00
N LEU A 76 -2.61 3.28 -12.88
CA LEU A 76 -3.48 2.90 -13.99
C LEU A 76 -4.23 4.12 -14.55
N GLU A 77 -4.87 4.91 -13.69
CA GLU A 77 -5.60 6.12 -14.12
C GLU A 77 -4.68 7.14 -14.82
N LEU A 78 -3.48 7.37 -14.28
CA LEU A 78 -2.49 8.26 -14.88
C LEU A 78 -2.12 7.84 -16.30
N LEU A 79 -1.92 6.54 -16.54
CA LEU A 79 -1.61 6.02 -17.87
C LEU A 79 -2.81 6.07 -18.83
N LEU A 80 -4.01 5.74 -18.35
CA LEU A 80 -5.22 5.83 -19.16
C LEU A 80 -5.53 7.27 -19.57
N ASN A 81 -5.30 8.24 -18.67
CA ASN A 81 -5.50 9.67 -18.91
C ASN A 81 -4.35 10.35 -19.69
N ASN A 82 -3.26 9.64 -19.99
CA ASN A 82 -2.02 10.21 -20.56
C ASN A 82 -1.43 11.35 -19.70
N LYS A 83 -1.51 11.20 -18.36
CA LYS A 83 -1.01 12.15 -17.35
C LYS A 83 0.13 11.60 -16.51
N GLY A 84 0.44 10.32 -16.67
CA GLY A 84 1.57 9.67 -16.02
C GLY A 84 2.93 10.06 -16.61
N PRO A 85 4.02 9.64 -15.95
CA PRO A 85 5.37 9.77 -16.49
C PRO A 85 5.55 8.87 -17.71
N LYS A 86 6.55 9.18 -18.54
CA LYS A 86 6.97 8.33 -19.67
C LYS A 86 7.77 7.12 -19.24
N ALA A 87 8.37 7.15 -18.05
CA ALA A 87 9.07 6.03 -17.43
C ALA A 87 9.29 6.28 -15.93
N ILE A 88 9.54 5.21 -15.19
CA ILE A 88 9.81 5.26 -13.76
C ILE A 88 11.11 4.51 -13.45
N LEU A 89 11.95 5.16 -12.65
CA LEU A 89 13.20 4.63 -12.13
C LEU A 89 13.07 4.51 -10.62
N PHE A 90 13.32 3.31 -10.10
CA PHE A 90 13.34 3.06 -8.66
C PHE A 90 14.74 2.74 -8.16
N GLU A 91 15.02 3.05 -6.90
CA GLU A 91 16.22 2.55 -6.20
C GLU A 91 15.99 1.11 -5.71
N ARG A 92 14.77 0.80 -5.31
CA ARG A 92 14.34 -0.50 -4.79
C ARG A 92 13.15 -1.00 -5.59
N GLN A 93 12.98 -2.31 -5.62
CA GLN A 93 11.81 -2.90 -6.25
C GLN A 93 10.52 -2.34 -5.62
N ASP A 94 9.61 -1.88 -6.48
CA ASP A 94 8.28 -1.41 -6.09
C ASP A 94 7.23 -2.31 -6.75
N ASP A 95 6.46 -3.02 -5.94
CA ASP A 95 5.48 -3.99 -6.43
C ASP A 95 4.17 -3.30 -6.85
N ILE A 96 3.83 -2.17 -6.22
CA ILE A 96 2.51 -1.54 -6.30
C ILE A 96 2.36 -0.72 -7.58
N LEU A 97 3.25 0.24 -7.79
CA LEU A 97 3.22 1.10 -8.96
C LEU A 97 3.55 0.29 -10.22
N THR A 98 4.46 -0.66 -10.11
CA THR A 98 4.80 -1.55 -11.23
C THR A 98 3.59 -2.37 -11.67
N LEU A 99 2.80 -2.94 -10.74
CA LEU A 99 1.57 -3.65 -11.10
C LEU A 99 0.59 -2.74 -11.85
N GLY A 100 0.44 -1.48 -11.44
CA GLY A 100 -0.43 -0.53 -12.13
C GLY A 100 -0.05 -0.36 -13.61
N VAL A 101 1.24 -0.35 -13.94
CA VAL A 101 1.74 -0.34 -15.32
C VAL A 101 1.45 -1.68 -16.02
N MET A 102 1.68 -2.82 -15.37
CA MET A 102 1.40 -4.15 -15.93
C MET A 102 -0.08 -4.32 -16.28
N VAL A 103 -0.98 -3.86 -15.40
CA VAL A 103 -2.43 -3.90 -15.62
C VAL A 103 -2.83 -2.99 -16.77
N ALA A 104 -2.28 -1.77 -16.84
CA ALA A 104 -2.55 -0.85 -17.95
C ALA A 104 -2.16 -1.47 -19.30
N GLU A 105 -1.02 -2.16 -19.36
CA GLU A 105 -0.57 -2.88 -20.54
C GLU A 105 -1.55 -3.99 -20.91
N GLU A 106 -1.95 -4.79 -19.93
CA GLU A 106 -2.84 -5.94 -20.13
C GLU A 106 -4.22 -5.53 -20.66
N ILE A 107 -4.79 -4.45 -20.13
CA ILE A 107 -6.17 -4.06 -20.46
C ILE A 107 -6.29 -3.01 -21.56
N SER A 108 -5.24 -2.23 -21.82
CA SER A 108 -5.27 -1.10 -22.76
C SER A 108 -4.09 -1.03 -23.72
N GLY A 109 -3.10 -1.92 -23.59
CA GLY A 109 -1.88 -1.90 -24.39
C GLY A 109 -0.93 -0.73 -24.09
N LYS A 110 -1.24 0.08 -23.06
CA LYS A 110 -0.40 1.20 -22.63
C LYS A 110 0.58 0.74 -21.57
N ALA A 111 1.88 0.88 -21.83
CA ALA A 111 2.94 0.57 -20.89
C ALA A 111 4.01 1.66 -20.92
N ILE A 112 4.72 1.80 -19.81
CA ILE A 112 5.91 2.64 -19.70
C ILE A 112 7.06 1.81 -19.13
N PRO A 113 8.34 2.12 -19.45
CA PRO A 113 9.46 1.43 -18.84
C PRO A 113 9.47 1.63 -17.32
N VAL A 114 9.67 0.54 -16.59
CA VAL A 114 9.86 0.54 -15.14
C VAL A 114 11.16 -0.19 -14.83
N VAL A 115 12.12 0.51 -14.22
CA VAL A 115 13.48 0.01 -14.01
C VAL A 115 13.91 0.19 -12.57
N THR A 116 14.38 -0.89 -11.95
CA THR A 116 15.06 -0.81 -10.66
C THR A 116 16.56 -0.65 -10.88
N MET A 117 17.12 0.44 -10.38
CA MET A 117 18.53 0.81 -10.51
C MET A 117 19.35 0.31 -9.31
N LYS A 118 20.65 0.11 -9.50
CA LYS A 118 21.56 -0.13 -8.37
C LYS A 118 21.63 1.14 -7.49
N PRO A 119 21.78 1.05 -6.15
CA PRO A 119 21.75 2.23 -5.28
C PRO A 119 22.76 3.33 -5.62
N ASN A 120 23.98 2.97 -6.04
CA ASN A 120 24.99 3.96 -6.45
C ASN A 120 24.60 4.66 -7.77
N ASP A 121 24.05 3.91 -8.72
CA ASP A 121 23.62 4.43 -10.03
C ASP A 121 22.38 5.31 -9.87
N PHE A 122 21.45 4.91 -9.01
CA PHE A 122 20.28 5.71 -8.66
C PHE A 122 20.70 7.06 -8.05
N ARG A 123 21.67 7.07 -7.12
CA ARG A 123 22.24 8.31 -6.57
C ARG A 123 22.88 9.20 -7.64
N ALA A 124 23.56 8.62 -8.63
CA ALA A 124 24.10 9.37 -9.76
C ALA A 124 22.97 9.99 -10.60
N ILE A 125 21.89 9.25 -10.86
CA ILE A 125 20.70 9.72 -11.58
C ILE A 125 20.03 10.90 -10.84
N LEU A 126 19.93 10.87 -9.51
CA LEU A 126 19.40 12.02 -8.75
C LEU A 126 20.17 13.32 -9.04
N GLY A 127 21.49 13.23 -9.25
CA GLY A 127 22.35 14.36 -9.63
C GLY A 127 22.10 14.89 -11.05
N MET A 128 21.27 14.23 -11.86
CA MET A 128 20.90 14.62 -13.21
C MET A 128 19.53 15.33 -13.29
N LYS A 129 18.93 15.70 -12.15
CA LYS A 129 17.62 16.36 -12.08
C LYS A 129 17.51 17.52 -13.07
N GLY A 130 16.41 17.56 -13.83
CA GLY A 130 16.15 18.57 -14.87
C GLY A 130 16.80 18.28 -16.23
N LYS A 131 17.67 17.28 -16.36
CA LYS A 131 18.21 16.83 -17.65
C LYS A 131 17.24 15.87 -18.35
N THR A 132 17.38 15.74 -19.66
CA THR A 132 16.70 14.68 -20.41
C THR A 132 17.37 13.34 -20.13
N ILE A 133 16.56 12.33 -19.79
CA ILE A 133 17.00 10.95 -19.61
C ILE A 133 16.38 10.08 -20.70
N TYR A 134 17.18 9.16 -21.23
CA TYR A 134 16.81 8.18 -22.23
C TYR A 134 16.83 6.80 -21.60
N ILE A 135 15.77 6.03 -21.86
CA ILE A 135 15.59 4.68 -21.34
C ILE A 135 15.36 3.74 -22.51
N ASP A 136 16.11 2.65 -22.53
CA ASP A 136 15.90 1.52 -23.42
C ASP A 136 15.94 0.23 -22.61
N SER A 137 14.76 -0.22 -22.18
CA SER A 137 14.54 -1.38 -21.33
C SER A 137 15.33 -1.30 -20.02
N ASP A 138 16.44 -2.04 -19.92
CA ASP A 138 17.33 -2.11 -18.76
C ASP A 138 18.39 -1.00 -18.72
N ARG A 139 18.50 -0.18 -19.78
CA ARG A 139 19.53 0.85 -19.91
C ARG A 139 18.97 2.24 -19.68
N VAL A 140 19.70 3.05 -18.92
CA VAL A 140 19.37 4.45 -18.63
C VAL A 140 20.58 5.33 -18.96
N SER A 141 20.36 6.45 -19.65
CA SER A 141 21.44 7.33 -20.12
C SER A 141 21.02 8.80 -20.12
N GLY A 142 22.00 9.70 -19.93
CA GLY A 142 21.82 11.15 -20.15
C GLY A 142 21.89 11.56 -21.63
N GLU A 143 22.26 10.63 -22.51
CA GLU A 143 22.39 10.83 -23.95
C GLU A 143 21.58 9.78 -24.71
N ALA A 144 21.13 10.14 -25.92
CA ALA A 144 20.36 9.24 -26.76
C ALA A 144 21.19 8.00 -27.15
N PHE A 145 20.53 6.84 -27.17
CA PHE A 145 21.19 5.62 -27.63
C PHE A 145 21.38 5.65 -29.15
N HIS A 146 22.64 5.58 -29.60
CA HIS A 146 22.99 5.56 -31.02
C HIS A 146 23.08 4.13 -31.60
N ASP A 147 23.12 3.12 -30.74
CA ASP A 147 23.11 1.73 -31.17
C ASP A 147 21.67 1.23 -31.35
N THR A 148 21.34 0.86 -32.59
CA THR A 148 20.00 0.41 -33.01
C THR A 148 19.90 -1.12 -33.07
N HIS A 149 20.94 -1.87 -32.68
CA HIS A 149 21.04 -3.31 -32.94
C HIS A 149 20.31 -4.24 -31.95
N ARG A 150 19.62 -3.73 -30.92
CA ARG A 150 18.67 -4.57 -30.18
C ARG A 150 17.37 -4.66 -30.96
N ASP A 151 17.05 -5.88 -31.41
CA ASP A 151 15.79 -6.20 -32.03
C ASP A 151 14.65 -6.08 -30.99
N HIS A 152 14.07 -4.89 -30.93
CA HIS A 152 12.88 -4.61 -30.12
C HIS A 152 11.58 -4.99 -30.85
N THR A 153 11.67 -5.68 -32.01
CA THR A 153 10.49 -6.18 -32.74
C THR A 153 9.91 -7.45 -32.15
N GLN A 154 10.53 -8.02 -31.12
CA GLN A 154 9.77 -8.80 -30.14
C GLN A 154 8.77 -7.85 -29.48
N LYS A 155 7.59 -7.71 -30.11
CA LYS A 155 6.34 -7.44 -29.37
C LYS A 155 6.43 -8.23 -28.08
N PRO A 156 6.13 -7.67 -26.90
CA PRO A 156 6.19 -8.41 -25.65
C PRO A 156 5.47 -9.73 -25.90
N THR A 157 6.26 -10.81 -26.00
CA THR A 157 5.68 -12.08 -26.38
C THR A 157 4.77 -12.41 -25.21
N LYS A 158 3.49 -12.61 -25.46
CA LYS A 158 2.50 -13.09 -24.47
C LYS A 158 2.94 -14.39 -23.77
N ASN A 159 4.08 -14.95 -24.17
CA ASN A 159 4.84 -15.97 -23.49
C ASN A 159 5.67 -15.36 -22.36
N TYR A 160 5.03 -15.12 -21.22
CA TYR A 160 5.70 -14.92 -19.94
C TYR A 160 6.24 -16.26 -19.41
N PHE A 161 7.03 -16.99 -20.21
CA PHE A 161 7.75 -18.15 -19.70
C PHE A 161 8.81 -17.63 -18.75
N ILE A 162 8.52 -17.77 -17.46
CA ILE A 162 9.46 -17.43 -16.41
C ILE A 162 10.38 -18.63 -16.30
N ASP A 163 11.60 -18.48 -16.79
CA ASP A 163 12.65 -19.48 -16.63
C ASP A 163 12.76 -19.85 -15.15
N GLY A 164 12.58 -21.15 -14.86
CA GLY A 164 12.64 -21.69 -13.50
C GLY A 164 11.36 -21.61 -12.67
N MET A 165 10.24 -21.11 -13.20
CA MET A 165 8.95 -21.13 -12.50
C MET A 165 8.35 -22.54 -12.48
N GLN A 166 8.10 -23.04 -11.27
CA GLN A 166 7.44 -24.32 -11.01
C GLN A 166 5.93 -24.13 -11.03
N LEU A 167 5.28 -24.68 -12.06
CA LEU A 167 3.85 -24.63 -12.27
C LEU A 167 3.21 -25.99 -11.97
N SER A 168 2.16 -25.98 -11.14
CA SER A 168 1.29 -27.15 -10.99
C SER A 168 0.53 -27.42 -12.29
N ASP A 169 -0.06 -28.60 -12.43
CA ASP A 169 -0.90 -28.90 -13.60
C ASP A 169 -2.08 -27.94 -13.71
N PHE A 170 -2.65 -27.55 -12.57
CA PHE A 170 -3.69 -26.55 -12.52
C PHE A 170 -3.22 -25.15 -12.98
N ASP A 171 -2.00 -24.73 -12.62
CA ASP A 171 -1.43 -23.47 -13.13
C ASP A 171 -1.27 -23.49 -14.66
N LYS A 172 -0.91 -24.66 -15.23
CA LYS A 172 -0.81 -24.85 -16.69
C LYS A 172 -2.19 -24.82 -17.35
N GLU A 173 -3.22 -25.40 -16.74
CA GLU A 173 -4.60 -25.32 -17.25
C GLU A 173 -5.12 -23.88 -17.30
N LEU A 174 -4.80 -23.06 -16.27
CA LEU A 174 -5.11 -21.64 -16.26
C LEU A 174 -4.44 -20.91 -17.44
N LEU A 175 -3.17 -21.20 -17.71
CA LEU A 175 -2.41 -20.64 -18.83
C LEU A 175 -2.88 -21.12 -20.21
N GLN A 176 -3.49 -22.30 -20.28
CA GLN A 176 -4.11 -22.81 -21.50
C GLN A 176 -5.51 -22.22 -21.76
N GLY A 177 -6.03 -21.41 -20.83
CA GLY A 177 -7.34 -20.79 -20.95
C GLY A 177 -8.52 -21.72 -20.64
N LEU A 178 -8.27 -22.91 -20.07
CA LEU A 178 -9.31 -23.91 -19.80
C LEU A 178 -10.31 -23.47 -18.73
N HIS A 179 -9.97 -22.43 -17.97
CA HIS A 179 -10.80 -21.85 -16.91
C HIS A 179 -11.35 -20.45 -17.26
N GLY A 180 -11.38 -20.11 -18.56
CA GLY A 180 -11.94 -18.85 -19.05
C GLY A 180 -10.94 -17.69 -19.09
N GLU A 181 -11.30 -16.65 -19.84
CA GLU A 181 -10.41 -15.52 -20.16
C GLU A 181 -10.03 -14.69 -18.93
N ALA A 182 -10.93 -14.57 -17.95
CA ALA A 182 -10.66 -13.87 -16.69
C ALA A 182 -9.55 -14.54 -15.89
N SER A 183 -9.64 -15.86 -15.67
CA SER A 183 -8.63 -16.63 -14.95
C SER A 183 -7.32 -16.75 -15.73
N TYR A 184 -7.38 -16.83 -17.06
CA TYR A 184 -6.21 -16.78 -17.94
C TYR A 184 -5.45 -15.46 -17.83
N THR A 185 -6.16 -14.33 -17.89
CA THR A 185 -5.55 -13.00 -17.71
C THR A 185 -4.98 -12.85 -16.29
N ALA A 186 -5.73 -13.30 -15.28
CA ALA A 186 -5.30 -13.27 -13.89
C ALA A 186 -3.99 -14.04 -13.65
N ILE A 187 -3.85 -15.27 -14.17
CA ILE A 187 -2.63 -16.06 -13.97
C ILE A 187 -1.43 -15.41 -14.68
N ARG A 188 -1.61 -14.76 -15.84
CA ARG A 188 -0.52 -14.01 -16.50
C ARG A 188 -0.02 -12.87 -15.62
N ILE A 189 -0.93 -12.09 -15.03
CA ILE A 189 -0.58 -11.01 -14.11
C ILE A 189 0.14 -11.57 -12.87
N ILE A 190 -0.37 -12.65 -12.27
CA ILE A 190 0.25 -13.31 -11.12
C ILE A 190 1.68 -13.75 -11.45
N LEU A 191 1.91 -14.34 -12.61
CA LEU A 191 3.24 -14.80 -13.03
C LEU A 191 4.20 -13.63 -13.22
N ARG A 192 3.77 -12.55 -13.88
CA ARG A 192 4.59 -11.32 -13.99
C ARG A 192 4.99 -10.79 -12.61
N MET A 193 4.06 -10.80 -11.66
CA MET A 193 4.33 -10.42 -10.28
C MET A 193 5.25 -11.40 -9.56
N ALA A 194 5.11 -12.70 -9.80
CA ALA A 194 6.01 -13.71 -9.26
C ALA A 194 7.45 -13.52 -9.75
N SER A 195 7.65 -13.23 -11.03
CA SER A 195 8.97 -12.88 -11.59
C SER A 195 9.54 -11.61 -10.97
N LEU A 196 8.71 -10.56 -10.82
CA LEU A 196 9.09 -9.32 -10.16
C LEU A 196 9.59 -9.61 -8.73
N LEU A 197 8.83 -10.38 -7.96
CA LEU A 197 9.15 -10.81 -6.59
C LEU A 197 10.33 -11.79 -6.49
N GLY A 198 10.82 -12.33 -7.61
CA GLY A 198 11.82 -13.40 -7.63
C GLY A 198 11.30 -14.74 -7.08
N ALA A 199 9.98 -14.93 -7.05
CA ALA A 199 9.37 -16.20 -6.67
C ALA A 199 9.56 -17.22 -7.80
N THR A 200 9.90 -18.46 -7.44
CA THR A 200 10.09 -19.58 -8.37
C THR A 200 8.95 -20.58 -8.34
N GLU A 201 7.94 -20.36 -7.49
CA GLU A 201 6.76 -21.21 -7.38
C GLU A 201 5.53 -20.39 -6.97
N LEU A 202 4.36 -20.90 -7.31
CA LEU A 202 3.07 -20.38 -6.83
C LEU A 202 2.54 -21.27 -5.70
N MET A 203 1.72 -20.70 -4.84
CA MET A 203 1.09 -21.41 -3.72
C MET A 203 -0.42 -21.19 -3.69
N ASP A 204 -1.13 -22.10 -3.03
CA ASP A 204 -2.55 -21.94 -2.74
C ASP A 204 -2.76 -20.95 -1.59
N VAL A 205 -3.85 -20.19 -1.68
CA VAL A 205 -4.37 -19.38 -0.57
C VAL A 205 -5.73 -19.89 -0.13
N THR A 206 -6.04 -19.76 1.15
CA THR A 206 -7.31 -20.26 1.72
C THR A 206 -8.45 -19.25 1.60
N GLN A 207 -8.14 -17.96 1.55
CA GLN A 207 -9.11 -16.87 1.39
C GLN A 207 -8.47 -15.60 0.86
N VAL A 208 -9.30 -14.71 0.31
CA VAL A 208 -8.91 -13.39 -0.19
C VAL A 208 -9.73 -12.28 0.46
N HIS A 209 -9.09 -11.14 0.71
CA HIS A 209 -9.75 -9.88 1.01
C HIS A 209 -9.31 -8.83 -0.01
N VAL A 210 -10.24 -8.48 -0.91
CA VAL A 210 -10.00 -7.59 -2.05
C VAL A 210 -10.08 -6.14 -1.59
N ASP A 211 -8.99 -5.39 -1.81
CA ASP A 211 -8.86 -3.95 -1.59
C ASP A 211 -9.29 -3.16 -2.85
N GLY A 212 -9.06 -3.73 -4.05
CA GLY A 212 -9.35 -3.11 -5.35
C GLY A 212 -10.83 -2.80 -5.65
N CYS A 213 -11.72 -2.91 -4.65
CA CYS A 213 -13.10 -2.43 -4.70
C CYS A 213 -13.27 -0.96 -4.27
N VAL A 214 -12.21 -0.28 -3.85
CA VAL A 214 -12.17 1.19 -3.71
C VAL A 214 -12.19 1.82 -5.11
N TYR A 215 -13.12 2.72 -5.37
CA TYR A 215 -13.21 3.41 -6.66
C TYR A 215 -12.16 4.51 -6.75
N THR A 216 -11.10 4.26 -7.53
CA THR A 216 -10.00 5.21 -7.77
C THR A 216 -10.13 5.97 -9.09
N GLY A 217 -11.08 5.57 -9.95
CA GLY A 217 -11.35 6.18 -11.25
C GLY A 217 -11.89 5.18 -12.29
N PRO A 218 -12.18 5.64 -13.51
CA PRO A 218 -12.78 4.81 -14.56
C PRO A 218 -11.98 3.56 -14.95
N GLY A 219 -10.64 3.60 -14.86
CA GLY A 219 -9.76 2.46 -15.09
C GLY A 219 -9.98 1.31 -14.11
N SER A 220 -10.12 1.62 -12.81
CA SER A 220 -10.43 0.60 -11.79
C SER A 220 -11.75 -0.12 -12.07
N LEU A 221 -12.78 0.63 -12.49
CA LEU A 221 -14.06 0.07 -12.91
C LEU A 221 -13.93 -0.77 -14.19
N LEU A 222 -13.24 -0.25 -15.21
CA LEU A 222 -13.02 -0.96 -16.46
C LEU A 222 -12.34 -2.32 -16.24
N PHE A 223 -11.34 -2.38 -15.36
CA PHE A 223 -10.65 -3.63 -15.03
C PHE A 223 -11.62 -4.65 -14.43
N ALA A 224 -12.39 -4.27 -13.41
CA ALA A 224 -13.34 -5.16 -12.75
C ALA A 224 -14.47 -5.61 -13.68
N GLU A 225 -15.01 -4.70 -14.52
CA GLU A 225 -16.05 -5.06 -15.49
C GLU A 225 -15.54 -5.99 -16.58
N LYS A 226 -14.32 -5.79 -17.09
CA LYS A 226 -13.71 -6.74 -18.05
C LYS A 226 -13.59 -8.14 -17.46
N LEU A 227 -13.07 -8.27 -16.24
CA LEU A 227 -12.97 -9.57 -15.57
C LEU A 227 -14.34 -10.24 -15.38
N ARG A 228 -15.36 -9.46 -14.98
CA ARG A 228 -16.75 -9.94 -14.88
C ARG A 228 -17.28 -10.40 -16.23
N ASP A 229 -17.12 -9.58 -17.27
CA ASP A 229 -17.68 -9.83 -18.60
C ASP A 229 -16.98 -11.00 -19.32
N TRP A 230 -15.73 -11.27 -18.95
CA TRP A 230 -14.99 -12.50 -19.31
C TRP A 230 -15.40 -13.74 -18.49
N GLY A 231 -16.49 -13.65 -17.70
CA GLY A 231 -17.05 -14.75 -16.94
C GLY A 231 -16.33 -15.06 -15.63
N GLY A 232 -15.57 -14.11 -15.08
CA GLY A 232 -14.80 -14.28 -13.85
C GLY A 232 -15.64 -14.82 -12.70
N LYS A 233 -15.10 -15.83 -12.00
CA LYS A 233 -15.66 -16.38 -10.76
C LYS A 233 -14.55 -16.62 -9.75
N VAL A 234 -14.73 -16.09 -8.53
CA VAL A 234 -13.77 -16.32 -7.44
C VAL A 234 -13.78 -17.80 -7.05
N ARG A 235 -12.59 -18.38 -6.84
CA ARG A 235 -12.39 -19.81 -6.55
C ARG A 235 -12.27 -20.10 -5.05
N VAL A 236 -11.91 -19.09 -4.26
CA VAL A 236 -11.74 -19.19 -2.81
C VAL A 236 -12.64 -18.18 -2.09
N PRO A 237 -13.00 -18.40 -0.81
CA PRO A 237 -13.75 -17.44 -0.02
C PRO A 237 -13.15 -16.03 -0.14
N THR A 238 -13.94 -15.10 -0.65
CA THR A 238 -13.47 -13.75 -1.01
C THR A 238 -14.37 -12.72 -0.35
N THR A 239 -13.78 -11.81 0.40
CA THR A 239 -14.45 -10.69 1.07
C THR A 239 -13.99 -9.36 0.45
N LEU A 240 -14.79 -8.31 0.61
CA LEU A 240 -14.54 -6.99 0.03
C LEU A 240 -14.21 -5.96 1.11
N ASN A 241 -13.20 -5.12 0.82
CA ASN A 241 -12.87 -3.94 1.61
C ASN A 241 -14.00 -2.90 1.57
N SER A 242 -13.96 -1.91 2.46
CA SER A 242 -14.79 -0.71 2.38
C SER A 242 -14.69 -0.07 1.00
N ILE A 243 -15.83 0.36 0.47
CA ILE A 243 -15.93 1.00 -0.84
C ILE A 243 -16.07 2.52 -0.66
N SER A 244 -15.99 3.26 -1.77
CA SER A 244 -15.95 4.73 -1.75
C SER A 244 -17.28 5.44 -1.40
N ILE A 245 -18.31 4.70 -1.01
CA ILE A 245 -19.65 5.24 -0.74
C ILE A 245 -20.40 4.42 0.31
N ASP A 246 -21.32 5.08 1.03
CA ASP A 246 -22.44 4.40 1.66
C ASP A 246 -23.46 4.01 0.57
N GLN A 247 -23.56 2.71 0.24
CA GLN A 247 -24.43 2.23 -0.84
C GLN A 247 -25.89 2.67 -0.70
N ASN A 248 -26.36 2.87 0.53
CA ASN A 248 -27.75 3.22 0.79
C ASN A 248 -27.99 4.73 0.78
N ARG A 249 -26.98 5.53 1.15
CA ARG A 249 -27.19 6.94 1.50
C ARG A 249 -26.29 7.94 0.79
N TRP A 250 -25.41 7.52 -0.11
CA TRP A 250 -24.45 8.42 -0.76
C TRP A 250 -25.12 9.62 -1.46
N ARG A 251 -26.33 9.45 -2.01
CA ARG A 251 -27.11 10.56 -2.61
C ARG A 251 -27.52 11.60 -1.57
N GLU A 252 -28.02 11.16 -0.41
CA GLU A 252 -28.35 12.05 0.71
C GLU A 252 -27.11 12.75 1.27
N GLN A 253 -25.96 12.09 1.21
CA GLN A 253 -24.66 12.65 1.63
C GLN A 253 -24.11 13.69 0.63
N GLY A 254 -24.79 13.92 -0.50
CA GLY A 254 -24.36 14.87 -1.53
C GLY A 254 -23.19 14.39 -2.38
N VAL A 255 -22.89 13.08 -2.40
CA VAL A 255 -21.89 12.51 -3.29
C VAL A 255 -22.36 12.68 -4.74
N HIS A 256 -21.47 13.14 -5.61
CA HIS A 256 -21.80 13.40 -7.02
C HIS A 256 -22.26 12.11 -7.71
N ASN A 257 -23.34 12.20 -8.51
CA ASN A 257 -23.97 11.03 -9.13
C ASN A 257 -23.01 10.15 -9.92
N SER A 258 -22.14 10.75 -10.74
CA SER A 258 -21.17 9.99 -11.54
C SER A 258 -20.19 9.18 -10.68
N PHE A 259 -19.80 9.70 -9.51
CA PHE A 259 -18.90 8.99 -8.59
C PHE A 259 -19.63 7.87 -7.86
N GLY A 260 -20.80 8.15 -7.28
CA GLY A 260 -21.56 7.15 -6.55
C GLY A 260 -22.07 6.00 -7.42
N GLU A 261 -22.48 6.29 -8.65
CA GLU A 261 -22.88 5.26 -9.61
C GLU A 261 -21.70 4.39 -10.05
N ALA A 262 -20.54 4.99 -10.31
CA ALA A 262 -19.34 4.24 -10.69
C ALA A 262 -18.84 3.35 -9.54
N ALA A 263 -18.80 3.87 -8.31
CA ALA A 263 -18.45 3.08 -7.13
C ALA A 263 -19.45 1.93 -6.86
N THR A 264 -20.74 2.17 -7.09
CA THR A 264 -21.77 1.12 -7.00
C THR A 264 -21.54 0.03 -8.05
N LYS A 265 -21.23 0.41 -9.31
CA LYS A 265 -20.93 -0.54 -10.39
C LYS A 265 -19.67 -1.36 -10.10
N LEU A 266 -18.64 -0.75 -9.52
CA LEU A 266 -17.41 -1.44 -9.13
C LEU A 266 -17.70 -2.53 -8.09
N ALA A 267 -18.41 -2.17 -7.01
CA ALA A 267 -18.83 -3.13 -5.99
C ALA A 267 -19.70 -4.25 -6.60
N LYS A 268 -20.60 -3.90 -7.53
CA LYS A 268 -21.43 -4.87 -8.25
C LYS A 268 -20.58 -5.83 -9.10
N ALA A 269 -19.57 -5.33 -9.81
CA ALA A 269 -18.73 -6.19 -10.65
C ALA A 269 -18.04 -7.29 -9.84
N TYR A 270 -17.49 -6.97 -8.67
CA TYR A 270 -16.88 -7.97 -7.79
C TYR A 270 -17.90 -8.96 -7.19
N THR A 271 -19.07 -8.47 -6.77
CA THR A 271 -20.13 -9.34 -6.23
C THR A 271 -20.73 -10.26 -7.30
N ASP A 272 -20.85 -9.80 -8.56
CA ASP A 272 -21.26 -10.63 -9.70
C ASP A 272 -20.24 -11.75 -9.99
N MET A 273 -18.96 -11.55 -9.66
CA MET A 273 -17.92 -12.59 -9.71
C MET A 273 -17.93 -13.53 -8.50
N GLY A 274 -18.79 -13.30 -7.49
CA GLY A 274 -18.98 -14.17 -6.33
C GLY A 274 -18.30 -13.70 -5.04
N ALA A 275 -17.73 -12.49 -5.01
CA ALA A 275 -17.18 -11.94 -3.77
C ALA A 275 -18.30 -11.57 -2.78
N MET A 276 -18.04 -11.75 -1.48
CA MET A 276 -18.97 -11.41 -0.41
C MET A 276 -18.94 -9.90 -0.12
N PRO A 277 -20.10 -9.21 -0.08
CA PRO A 277 -20.20 -7.76 0.15
C PRO A 277 -20.02 -7.39 1.63
N THR A 278 -18.85 -7.69 2.20
CA THR A 278 -18.53 -7.41 3.61
C THR A 278 -18.22 -5.93 3.87
N PHE A 279 -17.72 -5.24 2.86
CA PHE A 279 -17.41 -3.81 2.83
C PHE A 279 -16.75 -3.26 4.11
N THR A 280 -15.64 -3.88 4.53
CA THR A 280 -14.90 -3.49 5.74
C THR A 280 -13.39 -3.54 5.53
N CYS A 281 -12.68 -2.51 6.00
CA CYS A 281 -11.22 -2.49 6.08
C CYS A 281 -10.65 -3.25 7.27
N ALA A 282 -11.52 -3.79 8.13
CA ALA A 282 -11.16 -4.56 9.30
C ALA A 282 -11.67 -6.02 9.18
N PRO A 283 -11.29 -6.79 8.14
CA PRO A 283 -11.77 -8.16 7.94
C PRO A 283 -11.39 -9.11 9.07
N TYR A 284 -10.37 -8.79 9.87
CA TYR A 284 -10.02 -9.52 11.10
C TYR A 284 -11.09 -9.46 12.20
N GLN A 285 -12.11 -8.61 12.05
CA GLN A 285 -13.30 -8.59 12.92
C GLN A 285 -14.41 -9.53 12.43
N LEU A 286 -14.30 -10.05 11.21
CA LEU A 286 -15.23 -11.04 10.68
C LEU A 286 -15.01 -12.39 11.35
N LYS A 287 -16.06 -13.20 11.43
CA LYS A 287 -15.97 -14.59 11.96
C LYS A 287 -15.03 -15.48 11.15
N THR A 288 -14.73 -15.09 9.92
CA THR A 288 -13.86 -15.80 8.97
C THR A 288 -12.39 -15.36 9.06
N ALA A 289 -12.02 -14.54 10.05
CA ALA A 289 -10.63 -14.12 10.25
C ALA A 289 -9.67 -15.34 10.25
N PRO A 290 -8.51 -15.24 9.58
CA PRO A 290 -7.59 -16.35 9.43
C PRO A 290 -6.93 -16.73 10.74
N ARG A 291 -6.43 -17.97 10.78
CA ARG A 291 -5.67 -18.50 11.92
C ARG A 291 -4.17 -18.33 11.72
N GLN A 292 -3.42 -18.49 12.81
CA GLN A 292 -1.97 -18.50 12.77
C GLN A 292 -1.43 -19.54 11.77
N GLY A 293 -0.50 -19.13 10.91
CA GLY A 293 0.11 -19.94 9.86
C GLY A 293 -0.69 -20.04 8.56
N GLU A 294 -1.94 -19.59 8.54
CA GLU A 294 -2.81 -19.68 7.36
C GLU A 294 -2.30 -18.77 6.22
N GLN A 295 -2.20 -19.31 5.01
CA GLN A 295 -1.78 -18.59 3.80
C GLN A 295 -2.99 -17.91 3.16
N VAL A 296 -3.04 -16.58 3.21
CA VAL A 296 -4.16 -15.78 2.69
C VAL A 296 -3.66 -14.71 1.72
N ALA A 297 -4.57 -14.15 0.92
CA ALA A 297 -4.30 -12.94 0.16
C ALA A 297 -5.19 -11.79 0.61
N TRP A 298 -4.74 -11.06 1.61
CA TRP A 298 -5.37 -9.81 2.03
C TRP A 298 -4.55 -8.65 1.47
N ALA A 299 -5.19 -7.69 0.83
CA ALA A 299 -4.50 -6.56 0.19
C ALA A 299 -4.55 -5.27 1.01
N GLU A 300 -5.64 -5.03 1.75
CA GLU A 300 -5.77 -3.78 2.52
C GLU A 300 -4.63 -3.66 3.55
N SER A 301 -3.97 -2.50 3.59
CA SER A 301 -2.70 -2.31 4.31
C SER A 301 -2.79 -2.53 5.83
N ASN A 302 -3.85 -2.07 6.50
CA ASN A 302 -4.05 -2.30 7.93
C ASN A 302 -4.40 -3.78 8.22
N ALA A 303 -5.20 -4.41 7.37
CA ALA A 303 -5.58 -5.81 7.44
C ALA A 303 -4.38 -6.72 7.22
N VAL A 304 -3.48 -6.39 6.29
CA VAL A 304 -2.20 -7.08 6.04
C VAL A 304 -1.34 -7.06 7.31
N VAL A 305 -1.10 -5.87 7.87
CA VAL A 305 -0.28 -5.72 9.07
C VAL A 305 -0.89 -6.48 10.25
N TYR A 306 -2.21 -6.41 10.43
CA TYR A 306 -2.91 -7.12 11.50
C TYR A 306 -2.89 -8.64 11.32
N ALA A 307 -3.15 -9.13 10.10
CA ALA A 307 -3.11 -10.55 9.78
C ALA A 307 -1.74 -11.14 10.05
N ASN A 308 -0.67 -10.48 9.59
CA ASN A 308 0.69 -10.95 9.81
C ASN A 308 1.12 -10.85 11.29
N SER A 309 0.97 -9.67 11.89
CA SER A 309 1.57 -9.37 13.20
C SER A 309 0.73 -9.88 14.36
N VAL A 310 -0.60 -9.76 14.27
CA VAL A 310 -1.51 -10.01 15.41
C VAL A 310 -2.15 -11.39 15.33
N LEU A 311 -2.60 -11.80 14.14
CA LEU A 311 -3.18 -13.14 13.94
C LEU A 311 -2.12 -14.21 13.66
N GLY A 312 -0.93 -13.82 13.21
CA GLY A 312 0.12 -14.75 12.78
C GLY A 312 -0.22 -15.48 11.47
N ALA A 313 -1.21 -14.99 10.72
CA ALA A 313 -1.48 -15.45 9.35
C ALA A 313 -0.38 -14.93 8.41
N ARG A 314 -0.41 -15.37 7.15
CA ARG A 314 0.64 -15.08 6.18
C ARG A 314 0.04 -14.46 4.93
N THR A 315 0.38 -13.20 4.69
CA THR A 315 -0.01 -12.45 3.49
C THR A 315 1.08 -11.46 3.10
N MET A 316 1.25 -11.23 1.81
CA MET A 316 1.99 -10.07 1.33
C MET A 316 1.12 -8.81 1.35
N LYS A 317 1.76 -7.66 1.21
CA LYS A 317 1.08 -6.40 0.92
C LYS A 317 0.75 -6.36 -0.58
N TYR A 318 -0.28 -7.12 -0.97
CA TYR A 318 -0.68 -7.25 -2.37
C TYR A 318 -1.20 -5.91 -2.91
N PRO A 319 -0.73 -5.44 -4.08
CA PRO A 319 -1.30 -4.25 -4.67
C PRO A 319 -2.71 -4.51 -5.21
N ASP A 320 -3.54 -3.47 -5.28
CA ASP A 320 -4.88 -3.55 -5.85
C ASP A 320 -4.79 -4.10 -7.28
N PHE A 321 -5.79 -4.89 -7.68
CA PHE A 321 -5.88 -5.70 -8.92
C PHE A 321 -5.24 -7.09 -8.83
N LEU A 322 -4.14 -7.26 -8.09
CA LEU A 322 -3.53 -8.59 -7.93
C LEU A 322 -4.37 -9.47 -7.00
N ASP A 323 -5.00 -8.87 -6.00
CA ASP A 323 -5.94 -9.52 -5.07
C ASP A 323 -7.09 -10.25 -5.76
N ILE A 324 -7.81 -9.60 -6.67
CA ILE A 324 -8.87 -10.27 -7.45
C ILE A 324 -8.29 -11.31 -8.41
N CYS A 325 -7.11 -11.09 -8.97
CA CYS A 325 -6.44 -12.12 -9.78
C CYS A 325 -6.16 -13.38 -8.96
N ILE A 326 -5.72 -13.22 -7.71
CA ILE A 326 -5.53 -14.32 -6.77
C ILE A 326 -6.87 -14.96 -6.41
N ALA A 327 -7.94 -14.19 -6.19
CA ALA A 327 -9.26 -14.74 -5.92
C ALA A 327 -9.82 -15.58 -7.08
N LEU A 328 -9.62 -15.15 -8.33
CA LEU A 328 -10.07 -15.84 -9.55
C LEU A 328 -9.29 -17.14 -9.83
N THR A 329 -8.07 -17.26 -9.31
CA THR A 329 -7.18 -18.41 -9.56
C THR A 329 -7.05 -19.31 -8.34
N GLY A 330 -7.17 -18.78 -7.13
CA GLY A 330 -6.77 -19.43 -5.88
C GLY A 330 -5.25 -19.47 -5.66
N ARG A 331 -4.48 -18.82 -6.55
CA ARG A 331 -3.02 -18.97 -6.63
C ARG A 331 -2.33 -17.64 -6.39
N ALA A 332 -1.26 -17.65 -5.62
CA ALA A 332 -0.45 -16.45 -5.35
C ALA A 332 1.05 -16.74 -5.49
N PRO A 333 1.90 -15.73 -5.77
CA PRO A 333 3.33 -15.91 -5.74
C PRO A 333 3.81 -16.33 -4.36
N ARG A 334 4.64 -17.37 -4.29
CA ARG A 334 5.25 -17.77 -3.03
C ARG A 334 6.51 -16.95 -2.76
N GLY A 335 6.31 -15.81 -2.11
CA GLY A 335 7.38 -14.87 -1.81
C GLY A 335 7.03 -13.99 -0.61
N GLY A 336 7.87 -12.97 -0.38
CA GLY A 336 7.64 -11.97 0.67
C GLY A 336 7.32 -12.61 2.03
N ALA A 337 6.36 -12.03 2.76
CA ALA A 337 5.98 -12.44 4.11
C ALA A 337 5.27 -13.81 4.22
N HIS A 338 5.12 -14.56 3.10
CA HIS A 338 4.72 -15.97 3.17
C HIS A 338 5.85 -16.88 3.65
N LEU A 339 7.11 -16.48 3.43
CA LEU A 339 8.30 -17.22 3.79
C LEU A 339 8.84 -16.76 5.15
N ASP A 340 9.20 -17.70 6.03
CA ASP A 340 9.71 -17.40 7.39
C ASP A 340 10.92 -16.46 7.38
N ILE A 341 11.88 -16.73 6.49
CA ILE A 341 13.11 -15.95 6.37
C ILE A 341 12.84 -14.46 6.07
N ASN A 342 11.76 -14.16 5.36
CA ASN A 342 11.37 -12.80 4.98
C ASN A 342 10.51 -12.11 6.05
N ARG A 343 10.17 -12.79 7.15
CA ARG A 343 9.44 -12.23 8.29
C ARG A 343 10.36 -11.77 9.41
N LEU A 344 11.66 -12.06 9.32
CA LEU A 344 12.64 -11.65 10.33
C LEU A 344 12.76 -10.11 10.37
N ALA A 345 12.80 -9.57 11.57
CA ALA A 345 13.02 -8.16 11.82
C ALA A 345 14.43 -7.74 11.38
N SER A 346 14.52 -6.55 10.80
CA SER A 346 15.77 -5.91 10.38
C SER A 346 15.96 -4.52 11.01
N LEU A 347 15.15 -4.20 12.02
CA LEU A 347 15.26 -3.01 12.84
C LEU A 347 14.75 -3.31 14.26
N ILE A 348 15.51 -2.96 15.29
CA ILE A 348 15.08 -3.05 16.69
C ILE A 348 14.65 -1.65 17.16
N LEU A 349 13.45 -1.52 17.69
CA LEU A 349 12.93 -0.28 18.26
C LEU A 349 12.65 -0.48 19.74
N ARG A 350 13.43 0.19 20.60
CA ARG A 350 13.34 0.07 22.05
C ARG A 350 12.52 1.22 22.60
N VAL A 351 11.32 0.92 23.09
CA VAL A 351 10.43 1.91 23.68
C VAL A 351 10.73 1.99 25.16
N ASN A 352 11.23 3.15 25.60
CA ASN A 352 11.55 3.42 26.98
C ASN A 352 10.46 4.33 27.56
N LEU A 353 9.66 3.77 28.46
CA LEU A 353 8.57 4.48 29.13
C LEU A 353 9.00 4.81 30.56
N PRO A 354 8.70 6.04 31.06
CA PRO A 354 8.89 6.36 32.47
C PRO A 354 8.04 5.44 33.37
N ASP A 355 8.59 5.09 34.54
CA ASP A 355 7.85 4.29 35.53
C ASP A 355 6.66 5.07 36.09
N GLY A 356 5.47 4.45 36.10
CA GLY A 356 4.26 5.00 36.73
C GLY A 356 3.34 5.82 35.83
N ASP A 357 3.68 6.01 34.55
CA ASP A 357 2.82 6.72 33.60
C ASP A 357 1.55 5.91 33.26
N THR A 358 0.39 6.55 33.40
CA THR A 358 -0.86 6.02 32.86
C THR A 358 -0.93 6.32 31.37
N ILE A 359 -0.80 5.27 30.57
CA ILE A 359 -0.96 5.35 29.12
C ILE A 359 -2.44 5.23 28.76
N ASP A 360 -2.95 6.16 27.96
CA ASP A 360 -4.30 6.08 27.39
C ASP A 360 -4.28 5.53 25.95
N ASP A 361 -5.47 5.38 25.38
CA ASP A 361 -5.69 4.87 24.03
C ASP A 361 -4.96 5.68 22.92
N SER A 362 -4.42 6.87 23.21
CA SER A 362 -3.71 7.72 22.23
C SER A 362 -2.32 7.26 21.91
N PHE A 363 -1.72 6.56 22.86
CA PHE A 363 -0.34 6.16 22.77
C PHE A 363 -0.09 5.21 21.60
N TYR A 364 -0.92 4.18 21.44
CA TYR A 364 -0.74 3.17 20.41
C TYR A 364 -0.76 3.70 18.97
N PRO A 365 -1.72 4.55 18.55
CA PRO A 365 -1.67 5.13 17.21
C PRO A 365 -0.48 6.09 17.01
N ILE A 366 -0.09 6.89 18.00
CA ILE A 366 1.08 7.78 17.88
C ILE A 366 2.36 6.94 17.78
N LEU A 367 2.49 5.92 18.62
CA LEU A 367 3.63 5.01 18.58
C LEU A 367 3.68 4.26 17.25
N GLY A 368 2.54 3.79 16.75
CA GLY A 368 2.44 3.14 15.44
C GLY A 368 2.93 4.05 14.32
N TYR A 369 2.53 5.32 14.33
CA TYR A 369 3.01 6.34 13.38
C TYR A 369 4.53 6.56 13.49
N LYS A 370 5.06 6.70 14.71
CA LYS A 370 6.50 6.90 14.93
C LYS A 370 7.32 5.69 14.49
N VAL A 371 6.89 4.49 14.90
CA VAL A 371 7.52 3.23 14.53
C VAL A 371 7.50 3.03 13.01
N GLY A 372 6.37 3.29 12.36
CA GLY A 372 6.25 3.16 10.91
C GLY A 372 7.16 4.14 10.16
N SER A 373 7.27 5.38 10.64
CA SER A 373 8.16 6.39 10.07
C SER A 373 9.65 6.01 10.15
N LEU A 374 10.07 5.36 11.25
CA LEU A 374 11.45 4.88 11.44
C LEU A 374 11.74 3.56 10.68
N ALA A 375 10.72 2.70 10.58
CA ALA A 375 10.80 1.43 9.88
C ALA A 375 10.97 1.64 8.37
N ALA A 376 10.28 2.64 7.80
CA ALA A 376 10.14 2.85 6.37
C ALA A 376 9.64 1.57 5.67
N ASN A 377 10.53 0.75 5.15
CA ASN A 377 10.24 -0.53 4.49
C ASN A 377 10.77 -1.77 5.23
N ARG A 378 11.43 -1.59 6.38
CA ARG A 378 11.99 -2.68 7.19
C ARG A 378 10.96 -3.23 8.16
N ILE A 379 10.90 -4.54 8.36
CA ILE A 379 10.11 -5.15 9.44
C ILE A 379 10.79 -4.80 10.78
N PRO A 380 10.13 -4.07 11.70
CA PRO A 380 10.69 -3.78 13.01
C PRO A 380 10.29 -4.83 14.04
N VAL A 381 11.13 -4.99 15.06
CA VAL A 381 10.75 -5.60 16.35
C VAL A 381 10.72 -4.52 17.43
N ILE A 382 9.57 -4.34 18.06
CA ILE A 382 9.33 -3.40 19.16
C ILE A 382 9.61 -4.11 20.48
N VAL A 383 10.43 -3.50 21.32
CA VAL A 383 10.85 -3.99 22.65
C VAL A 383 10.49 -2.93 23.70
N GLY A 384 10.11 -3.35 24.91
CA GLY A 384 9.83 -2.44 26.04
C GLY A 384 8.33 -2.26 26.35
N LEU A 385 7.45 -2.96 25.65
CA LEU A 385 5.99 -2.89 25.84
C LEU A 385 5.39 -4.12 26.53
N GLN A 386 6.22 -5.11 26.91
CA GLN A 386 5.75 -6.41 27.42
C GLN A 386 4.86 -6.29 28.66
N THR A 387 5.17 -5.34 29.55
CA THR A 387 4.46 -5.12 30.79
C THR A 387 3.12 -4.41 30.61
N LEU A 388 2.92 -3.72 29.48
CA LEU A 388 1.65 -3.01 29.19
C LEU A 388 0.53 -3.96 28.73
N ALA A 389 0.86 -5.18 28.32
CA ALA A 389 -0.08 -6.18 27.80
C ALA A 389 -1.11 -5.60 26.79
N PRO A 390 -0.67 -5.05 25.64
CA PRO A 390 -1.56 -4.39 24.68
C PRO A 390 -2.71 -5.30 24.24
N SER A 391 -3.93 -4.75 24.24
CA SER A 391 -5.11 -5.47 23.77
C SER A 391 -5.11 -5.61 22.24
N ARG A 392 -6.04 -6.42 21.72
CA ARG A 392 -6.27 -6.53 20.27
C ARG A 392 -6.70 -5.21 19.63
N ASP A 393 -7.38 -4.34 20.36
CA ASP A 393 -7.79 -3.03 19.88
C ASP A 393 -6.64 -2.03 19.89
N ASP A 394 -5.71 -2.14 20.85
CA ASP A 394 -4.48 -1.35 20.89
C ASP A 394 -3.58 -1.70 19.70
N LEU A 395 -3.38 -2.99 19.45
CA LEU A 395 -2.62 -3.49 18.30
C LEU A 395 -3.25 -3.10 16.96
N LYS A 396 -4.59 -3.01 16.92
CA LYS A 396 -5.33 -2.52 15.76
C LYS A 396 -5.06 -1.04 15.50
N ALA A 397 -5.13 -0.20 16.54
CA ALA A 397 -4.84 1.23 16.45
C ALA A 397 -3.38 1.48 16.06
N PHE A 398 -2.44 0.76 16.69
CA PHE A 398 -1.02 0.77 16.35
C PHE A 398 -0.78 0.36 14.89
N GLY A 399 -1.32 -0.79 14.48
CA GLY A 399 -1.12 -1.35 13.14
C GLY A 399 -1.68 -0.46 12.03
N ALA A 400 -2.84 0.16 12.25
CA ALA A 400 -3.42 1.11 11.29
C ALA A 400 -2.55 2.36 11.09
N ALA A 401 -2.02 2.93 12.18
CA ALA A 401 -1.11 4.08 12.10
C ALA A 401 0.25 3.71 11.47
N PHE A 402 0.80 2.55 11.83
CA PHE A 402 2.00 1.99 11.23
C PHE A 402 1.88 1.83 9.71
N ALA A 403 0.80 1.17 9.25
CA ALA A 403 0.53 0.91 7.84
C ALA A 403 0.32 2.19 7.01
N THR A 404 -0.03 3.31 7.65
CA THR A 404 -0.22 4.61 6.98
C THR A 404 1.09 5.19 6.47
N VAL A 405 2.21 4.98 7.18
CA VAL A 405 3.50 5.62 6.88
C VAL A 405 4.61 4.64 6.52
N SER A 406 4.42 3.34 6.76
CA SER A 406 5.38 2.28 6.43
C SER A 406 4.91 1.40 5.27
N SER A 407 5.86 0.96 4.44
CA SER A 407 5.63 -0.06 3.42
C SER A 407 5.87 -1.49 3.92
N ALA A 408 6.38 -1.66 5.15
CA ALA A 408 6.60 -2.99 5.73
C ALA A 408 5.27 -3.73 5.94
N PRO A 409 5.20 -5.04 5.59
CA PRO A 409 3.94 -5.81 5.64
C PRO A 409 3.55 -6.23 7.06
N MET A 410 4.43 -6.05 8.05
CA MET A 410 4.22 -6.50 9.42
C MET A 410 5.19 -5.81 10.39
N PHE A 411 4.91 -5.99 11.67
CA PHE A 411 5.82 -5.69 12.77
C PHE A 411 5.83 -6.86 13.77
N HIS A 412 6.88 -6.92 14.58
CA HIS A 412 6.93 -7.78 15.76
C HIS A 412 6.82 -6.94 17.02
N MET A 413 6.10 -7.38 18.02
CA MET A 413 6.12 -6.79 19.36
C MET A 413 6.50 -7.89 20.34
N LEU A 414 7.70 -7.79 20.89
CA LEU A 414 8.31 -8.82 21.73
C LEU A 414 7.38 -9.20 22.88
N GLY A 415 7.13 -10.49 23.09
CA GLY A 415 6.23 -11.01 24.12
C GLY A 415 4.74 -10.79 23.87
N VAL A 416 4.35 -10.13 22.77
CA VAL A 416 2.95 -9.77 22.46
C VAL A 416 2.48 -10.42 21.16
N THR A 417 3.20 -10.22 20.05
CA THR A 417 2.84 -10.83 18.75
C THR A 417 3.25 -12.32 18.71
N PRO A 418 2.50 -13.21 18.04
CA PRO A 418 2.67 -14.66 18.15
C PRO A 418 4.07 -15.19 17.80
N GLU A 419 4.77 -14.58 16.84
CA GLU A 419 6.12 -15.00 16.42
C GLU A 419 7.21 -14.50 17.36
N ALA A 420 6.99 -13.37 18.03
CA ALA A 420 8.00 -12.66 18.82
C ALA A 420 8.06 -13.16 20.28
N THR A 421 8.12 -14.48 20.48
CA THR A 421 8.23 -15.09 21.82
C THR A 421 9.55 -14.75 22.53
N SER A 422 10.59 -14.50 21.75
CA SER A 422 11.90 -14.02 22.20
C SER A 422 12.55 -13.23 21.07
N LEU A 423 13.53 -12.37 21.37
CA LEU A 423 14.18 -11.57 20.32
C LEU A 423 14.80 -12.48 19.24
N ARG A 424 15.52 -13.52 19.66
CA ARG A 424 16.12 -14.55 18.80
C ARG A 424 15.15 -15.29 17.86
N ALA A 425 13.85 -15.31 18.18
CA ALA A 425 12.87 -15.98 17.34
C ALA A 425 12.51 -15.18 16.09
N VAL A 426 12.77 -13.87 16.11
CA VAL A 426 12.36 -12.92 15.06
C VAL A 426 13.51 -12.09 14.53
N VAL A 427 14.75 -12.38 14.91
CA VAL A 427 15.94 -11.75 14.36
C VAL A 427 16.91 -12.78 13.80
N ASP A 428 17.65 -12.40 12.76
CA ASP A 428 18.81 -13.17 12.31
C ASP A 428 20.01 -12.82 13.19
N GLU A 429 20.38 -13.71 14.11
CA GLU A 429 21.52 -13.52 15.04
C GLU A 429 22.86 -13.38 14.32
N ALA A 430 22.97 -13.86 13.07
CA ALA A 430 24.19 -13.70 12.28
C ALA A 430 24.36 -12.27 11.72
N ARG A 431 23.32 -11.43 11.80
CA ARG A 431 23.34 -10.05 11.28
C ARG A 431 23.39 -9.04 12.41
N GLN A 432 24.18 -7.99 12.20
CA GLN A 432 24.09 -6.80 13.04
C GLN A 432 22.82 -6.02 12.65
N ILE A 433 21.85 -5.98 13.57
CA ILE A 433 20.58 -5.29 13.34
C ILE A 433 20.64 -3.90 13.96
N PRO A 434 20.33 -2.83 13.20
CA PRO A 434 20.29 -1.48 13.76
C PRO A 434 19.24 -1.38 14.87
N SER A 435 19.57 -0.64 15.93
CA SER A 435 18.69 -0.39 17.08
C SER A 435 18.47 1.11 17.24
N VAL A 436 17.24 1.52 17.54
CA VAL A 436 16.88 2.91 17.82
C VAL A 436 16.03 2.97 19.08
N ASP A 437 16.38 3.88 19.99
CA ASP A 437 15.60 4.15 21.20
C ASP A 437 14.48 5.16 20.92
N ILE A 438 13.27 4.82 21.34
CA ILE A 438 12.08 5.66 21.31
C ILE A 438 11.76 6.04 22.75
N LYS A 439 11.89 7.32 23.07
CA LYS A 439 11.47 7.89 24.34
C LYS A 439 10.13 8.58 24.18
N MET A 440 9.44 8.82 25.29
CA MET A 440 8.17 9.55 25.29
C MET A 440 8.27 10.95 24.65
N GLU A 441 9.38 11.67 24.88
CA GLU A 441 9.64 12.98 24.27
C GLU A 441 9.57 12.95 22.73
N HIS A 442 9.98 11.85 22.10
CA HIS A 442 9.93 11.70 20.64
C HIS A 442 8.49 11.57 20.11
N LEU A 443 7.54 11.17 20.95
CA LEU A 443 6.12 11.02 20.57
C LEU A 443 5.38 12.35 20.66
N ILE A 444 5.87 13.31 21.47
CA ILE A 444 5.29 14.65 21.60
C ILE A 444 5.38 15.40 20.26
N ASP A 445 6.52 15.31 19.57
CA ASP A 445 6.70 15.94 18.25
C ASP A 445 5.70 15.40 17.22
N ASP A 446 5.46 14.10 17.23
CA ASP A 446 4.51 13.46 16.31
C ASP A 446 3.06 13.82 16.69
N TRP A 447 2.74 13.89 17.98
CA TRP A 447 1.46 14.40 18.46
C TRP A 447 1.20 15.83 17.98
N GLN A 448 2.15 16.74 18.18
CA GLN A 448 2.02 18.15 17.76
C GLN A 448 1.88 18.27 16.25
N ARG A 449 2.66 17.49 15.48
CA ARG A 449 2.54 17.46 14.01
C ARG A 449 1.15 17.03 13.56
N LEU A 450 0.60 16.01 14.19
CA LEU A 450 -0.71 15.46 13.82
C LEU A 450 -1.87 16.26 14.42
N ASN A 451 -1.59 17.12 15.40
CA ASN A 451 -2.54 18.00 16.07
C ASN A 451 -2.15 19.48 15.90
N SER A 452 -1.99 19.90 14.64
CA SER A 452 -1.48 21.23 14.27
C SER A 452 -2.56 22.32 14.18
N ALA A 453 -3.82 22.02 14.50
CA ALA A 453 -4.91 22.99 14.44
C ALA A 453 -4.81 23.99 15.60
N SER A 454 -5.15 25.26 15.37
CA SER A 454 -5.16 26.25 16.46
C SER A 454 -6.39 26.05 17.36
N GLU A 455 -6.28 26.39 18.65
CA GLU A 455 -7.38 26.22 19.63
C GLU A 455 -8.67 26.96 19.24
N GLN A 456 -8.54 28.02 18.43
CA GLN A 456 -9.66 28.87 17.99
C GLN A 456 -10.21 28.47 16.61
N GLN A 457 -9.64 27.46 15.97
CA GLN A 457 -10.10 27.01 14.66
C GLN A 457 -11.39 26.20 14.80
N ALA A 458 -12.45 26.65 14.14
CA ALA A 458 -13.68 25.88 14.05
C ALA A 458 -13.41 24.54 13.34
N VAL A 459 -13.92 23.45 13.91
CA VAL A 459 -13.89 22.14 13.25
C VAL A 459 -15.09 22.04 12.33
N ASP A 460 -14.83 22.03 11.02
CA ASP A 460 -15.87 21.97 9.98
C ASP A 460 -16.50 20.58 9.86
N LEU A 461 -15.71 19.51 10.11
CA LEU A 461 -16.13 18.12 9.96
C LEU A 461 -15.50 17.21 11.02
N VAL A 462 -16.34 16.37 11.64
CA VAL A 462 -15.89 15.20 12.43
C VAL A 462 -16.47 13.95 11.77
N SER A 463 -15.61 13.05 11.30
CA SER A 463 -15.97 11.86 10.52
C SER A 463 -15.44 10.58 11.18
N PRO A 464 -16.12 10.02 12.20
CA PRO A 464 -15.70 8.78 12.86
C PRO A 464 -15.61 7.62 11.85
N ARG A 465 -14.47 6.89 11.83
CA ARG A 465 -14.16 5.84 10.83
C ARG A 465 -13.68 4.53 11.45
N GLN A 466 -13.88 3.42 10.76
CA GLN A 466 -13.19 2.16 11.03
C GLN A 466 -11.69 2.29 10.69
N PRO A 467 -10.79 1.53 11.35
CA PRO A 467 -11.07 0.48 12.33
C PRO A 467 -11.31 0.99 13.77
N THR A 468 -11.31 2.30 14.01
CA THR A 468 -11.27 2.89 15.37
C THR A 468 -12.64 3.12 16.03
N PHE A 469 -13.76 2.79 15.35
CA PHE A 469 -15.12 3.08 15.81
C PHE A 469 -15.89 1.81 16.26
N PHE A 470 -16.35 1.75 17.52
CA PHE A 470 -17.14 0.63 18.07
C PHE A 470 -18.10 1.07 19.20
N ILE A 471 -19.16 0.29 19.45
CA ILE A 471 -20.28 0.62 20.36
C ILE A 471 -19.83 0.93 21.80
N GLN A 472 -18.83 0.24 22.36
CA GLN A 472 -18.32 0.55 23.71
C GLN A 472 -17.56 1.89 23.77
N ARG A 473 -16.90 2.32 22.68
CA ARG A 473 -16.29 3.67 22.59
C ARG A 473 -17.34 4.77 22.41
N ASN A 474 -18.55 4.43 21.97
CA ASN A 474 -19.64 5.40 21.77
C ASN A 474 -20.18 5.99 23.08
N GLU A 475 -20.03 5.34 24.23
CA GLU A 475 -20.44 5.94 25.51
C GLU A 475 -19.50 7.10 25.91
N LYS A 476 -18.19 6.92 25.72
CA LYS A 476 -17.19 7.99 25.92
C LYS A 476 -17.32 9.09 24.86
N ALA A 477 -17.35 8.75 23.57
CA ALA A 477 -17.49 9.74 22.49
C ALA A 477 -18.85 10.47 22.52
N GLY A 478 -19.93 9.76 22.87
CA GLY A 478 -21.29 10.31 23.00
C GLY A 478 -21.43 11.34 24.12
N SER A 479 -20.62 11.26 25.19
CA SER A 479 -20.55 12.31 26.20
C SER A 479 -19.86 13.59 25.70
N ALA A 480 -18.83 13.46 24.84
CA ALA A 480 -18.11 14.58 24.23
C ALA A 480 -18.85 15.24 23.05
N LEU A 481 -19.72 14.49 22.35
CA LEU A 481 -20.51 14.96 21.20
C LEU A 481 -21.84 15.63 21.58
N ARG A 482 -22.27 15.58 22.85
CA ARG A 482 -23.54 16.16 23.34
C ARG A 482 -23.60 17.70 23.39
N ARG A 483 -22.54 18.41 22.96
CA ARG A 483 -22.57 19.87 22.75
C ARG A 483 -21.97 20.24 21.39
N PRO A 484 -22.73 20.12 20.28
CA PRO A 484 -22.36 20.78 19.04
C PRO A 484 -22.61 22.29 19.16
N ASN A 485 -21.64 23.11 18.78
CA ASN A 485 -21.95 24.50 18.40
C ASN A 485 -22.83 24.47 17.15
N GLN A 486 -23.82 25.36 17.07
CA GLN A 486 -24.69 25.49 15.90
C GLN A 486 -23.82 25.72 14.65
N GLY A 487 -23.74 24.72 13.76
CA GLY A 487 -22.98 24.81 12.51
C GLY A 487 -22.24 23.53 12.09
N THR A 488 -21.97 22.60 13.01
CA THR A 488 -21.22 21.37 12.68
C THR A 488 -22.07 20.44 11.81
N ARG A 489 -21.68 20.20 10.56
CA ARG A 489 -22.33 19.23 9.66
C ARG A 489 -21.62 17.88 9.78
N GLY A 490 -22.38 16.82 10.05
CA GLY A 490 -21.87 15.45 9.99
C GLY A 490 -21.91 14.94 8.56
N PHE A 491 -20.76 14.53 8.01
CA PHE A 491 -20.67 13.80 6.75
C PHE A 491 -19.85 12.51 6.94
N SER A 492 -20.34 11.44 6.33
CA SER A 492 -19.62 10.18 6.17
C SER A 492 -18.95 10.20 4.80
N TYR A 493 -17.61 10.19 4.78
CA TYR A 493 -16.80 9.98 3.58
C TYR A 493 -15.85 8.81 3.84
N SER A 494 -15.47 8.09 2.79
CA SER A 494 -14.88 6.75 2.81
C SER A 494 -13.34 6.68 2.73
N ASP A 495 -12.62 7.79 2.75
CA ASP A 495 -11.17 7.75 2.47
C ASP A 495 -10.30 7.38 3.69
N MET A 496 -9.45 6.36 3.55
CA MET A 496 -8.54 5.86 4.58
C MET A 496 -7.57 6.93 5.12
N TRP A 497 -7.88 7.51 6.27
CA TRP A 497 -6.96 8.30 7.11
C TRP A 497 -7.26 8.05 8.59
N PRO A 498 -6.79 6.94 9.19
CA PRO A 498 -7.14 6.56 10.56
C PRO A 498 -6.50 7.44 11.65
N VAL A 499 -5.44 8.19 11.33
CA VAL A 499 -4.63 8.92 12.34
C VAL A 499 -5.21 10.29 12.69
N PHE A 500 -5.73 11.04 11.72
CA PHE A 500 -6.11 12.45 11.93
C PHE A 500 -7.36 12.64 12.81
N LEU A 501 -8.31 11.72 12.74
CA LEU A 501 -9.57 11.92 13.45
C LEU A 501 -9.52 11.56 14.94
N TRP A 502 -8.63 10.64 15.31
CA TRP A 502 -8.58 10.11 16.67
C TRP A 502 -8.02 11.15 17.66
N LEU A 503 -7.02 11.93 17.22
CA LEU A 503 -6.36 12.96 18.03
C LEU A 503 -7.28 14.16 18.36
N SER A 504 -8.24 14.46 17.48
CA SER A 504 -9.19 15.57 17.68
C SER A 504 -10.22 15.28 18.78
N LEU A 505 -10.64 14.02 18.96
CA LEU A 505 -11.71 13.64 19.90
C LEU A 505 -11.24 13.57 21.37
N SER A 506 -9.97 13.26 21.62
CA SER A 506 -9.39 13.19 22.97
C SER A 506 -9.31 14.55 23.67
N SER A 507 -9.31 15.65 22.91
CA SER A 507 -9.30 17.03 23.45
C SER A 507 -10.59 17.42 24.20
N ARG A 508 -11.70 16.71 23.99
CA ARG A 508 -13.02 17.08 24.56
C ARG A 508 -13.38 16.34 25.85
N GLY A 509 -12.50 15.49 26.36
CA GLY A 509 -12.66 14.76 27.62
C GLY A 509 -12.44 15.60 28.90
N GLY A 510 -12.79 16.88 28.93
CA GLY A 510 -13.05 17.65 30.16
C GLY A 510 -11.98 17.70 31.25
N ARG A 511 -10.72 17.39 30.96
CA ARG A 511 -9.58 17.71 31.83
C ARG A 511 -8.56 18.48 31.02
N SER A 512 -8.01 19.53 31.63
CA SER A 512 -7.02 20.47 31.09
C SER A 512 -5.92 19.73 30.32
N THR A 513 -5.84 20.02 29.01
CA THR A 513 -4.84 19.52 28.04
C THR A 513 -3.41 20.01 28.29
N GLY A 514 -3.12 20.56 29.46
CA GLY A 514 -1.82 21.10 29.86
C GLY A 514 -1.25 20.54 31.17
N GLU A 515 -1.94 19.62 31.85
CA GLU A 515 -1.46 19.02 33.12
C GLU A 515 -1.17 17.51 33.02
N PHE A 516 -1.38 16.89 31.85
CA PHE A 516 -1.14 15.45 31.63
C PHE A 516 0.28 15.08 31.22
N TRP A 517 1.12 16.06 30.88
CA TRP A 517 2.47 15.84 30.32
C TRP A 517 3.52 16.74 31.01
N ARG A 518 3.48 16.82 32.34
CA ARG A 518 4.54 17.40 33.16
C ARG A 518 5.16 16.36 34.06
#